data_AF-A0A7V9CIQ6-F1
#
_entry.id   AF-A0A7V9CIQ6-F1
#
_cell.length_a   1.000
_cell.length_b   1.000
_cell.length_c   1.000
_cell.angle_alpha   90.00
_cell.angle_beta   90.00
_cell.angle_gamma   90.00
#
_symmetry.space_group_name_H-M   'P 1'
#
loop_
_entity.id
_entity.type
_entity.pdbx_description
1 polymer ?
#
loop_
_entity_poly.entity_id
_entity_poly.type
_entity_poly.pdbx_seq_one_letter_code
_entity_poly.pdbx_strand_id
1 'polypeptide(L)'
;MSALAAKSLTRLLRSGFIAALLLSGAAHALTPEAIARLALGESDEKIEAINAIVAAGDASAIPLLQALQEGRLQTAGERVLIVDGETAIDAASRQAISPLPENREDVLVNNRLRRALGAAIAALRLASNDRDVRLAAALALQGEADESLLPAIGKAFAKETDPEIKNQLALIGAATQLQSDDAATRLAAVKALAQGNSQNTRALLLGLLEKKGDAYVERDPAIRAEAQRSLNAVESRIANGERIAQIFSGISLGSILLLAALGLAITYGLMGVINMAHGEMIMIGAYATWLVQNAFRDYAVGYFDWYLLCAVPVAFAAAALVGMLVERSVIRWLYGRPLETL
;
A
#
# COMPACT_ATOMS: atom_id res chain seq x y z
N MET A 1 55.77 -30.41 19.50
CA MET A 1 55.01 -30.16 18.24
C MET A 1 53.78 -29.27 18.45
N SER A 2 53.80 -28.24 19.31
CA SER A 2 52.59 -27.45 19.63
C SER A 2 52.66 -25.95 19.32
N ALA A 3 53.85 -25.35 19.13
CA ALA A 3 53.98 -23.90 18.91
C ALA A 3 53.95 -23.46 17.44
N LEU A 4 54.32 -24.34 16.51
CA LEU A 4 54.36 -24.03 15.07
C LEU A 4 52.97 -24.09 14.40
N ALA A 5 52.08 -24.97 14.87
CA ALA A 5 50.71 -25.09 14.36
C ALA A 5 49.82 -23.89 14.75
N ALA A 6 50.03 -23.30 15.93
CA ALA A 6 49.27 -22.12 16.37
C ALA A 6 49.61 -20.85 15.56
N LYS A 7 50.86 -20.71 15.11
CA LYS A 7 51.32 -19.58 14.28
C LYS A 7 50.85 -19.68 12.82
N SER A 8 50.64 -20.90 12.28
CA SER A 8 50.07 -21.07 10.94
C SER A 8 48.57 -20.80 10.92
N LEU A 9 47.83 -21.24 11.95
CA LEU A 9 46.38 -21.02 12.08
C LEU A 9 46.02 -19.53 12.22
N THR A 10 46.81 -18.76 12.97
CA THR A 10 46.61 -17.31 13.12
C THR A 10 46.96 -16.53 11.85
N ARG A 11 47.91 -17.00 11.03
CA ARG A 11 48.19 -16.42 9.71
C ARG A 11 47.09 -16.74 8.69
N LEU A 12 46.54 -17.95 8.70
CA LEU A 12 45.41 -18.36 7.88
C LEU A 12 44.12 -17.59 8.23
N LEU A 13 43.84 -17.38 9.52
CA LEU A 13 42.71 -16.58 9.97
C LEU A 13 42.87 -15.10 9.61
N ARG A 14 44.08 -14.52 9.70
CA ARG A 14 44.33 -13.14 9.28
C ARG A 14 44.26 -12.94 7.76
N SER A 15 44.75 -13.91 6.98
CA SER A 15 44.65 -13.83 5.50
C SER A 15 43.23 -14.08 5.01
N GLY A 16 42.45 -14.94 5.68
CA GLY A 16 41.00 -15.08 5.45
C GLY A 16 40.21 -13.81 5.78
N PHE A 17 40.59 -13.08 6.83
CA PHE A 17 39.95 -11.80 7.20
C PHE A 17 40.27 -10.66 6.22
N ILE A 18 41.49 -10.63 5.67
CA ILE A 18 41.88 -9.65 4.63
C ILE A 18 41.23 -9.99 3.28
N ALA A 19 41.08 -11.28 2.95
CA ALA A 19 40.34 -11.71 1.75
C ALA A 19 38.82 -11.45 1.88
N ALA A 20 38.26 -11.54 3.09
CA ALA A 20 36.86 -11.17 3.35
C ALA A 20 36.61 -9.65 3.26
N LEU A 21 37.62 -8.81 3.51
CA LEU A 21 37.52 -7.36 3.27
C LEU A 21 37.60 -6.99 1.78
N LEU A 22 38.23 -7.82 0.93
CA LEU A 22 38.34 -7.57 -0.51
C LEU A 22 37.15 -8.13 -1.33
N LEU A 23 36.22 -8.84 -0.68
CA LEU A 23 34.95 -9.29 -1.25
C LEU A 23 33.76 -8.41 -0.86
N SER A 24 34.00 -7.29 -0.18
CA SER A 24 33.03 -6.21 -0.10
C SER A 24 32.94 -5.59 -1.49
N GLY A 25 31.94 -6.02 -2.27
CA GLY A 25 31.67 -5.52 -3.62
C GLY A 25 31.77 -4.00 -3.64
N ALA A 26 32.33 -3.45 -4.71
CA ALA A 26 32.49 -2.02 -4.93
C ALA A 26 31.21 -1.28 -4.52
N ALA A 27 31.19 -0.77 -3.29
CA ALA A 27 30.16 0.13 -2.83
C ALA A 27 30.31 1.34 -3.74
N HIS A 28 29.36 1.49 -4.66
CA HIS A 28 29.29 2.67 -5.51
C HIS A 28 28.88 3.83 -4.61
N ALA A 29 29.83 4.35 -3.82
CA ALA A 29 29.59 5.51 -3.00
C ALA A 29 29.24 6.68 -3.92
N LEU A 30 28.20 7.44 -3.57
CA LEU A 30 27.92 8.69 -4.27
C LEU A 30 29.18 9.56 -4.30
N THR A 31 29.54 10.01 -5.50
CA THR A 31 30.65 10.93 -5.65
C THR A 31 30.24 12.30 -5.11
N PRO A 32 31.18 13.07 -4.53
CA PRO A 32 30.92 14.45 -4.11
C PRO A 32 30.34 15.31 -5.26
N GLU A 33 30.74 15.04 -6.49
CA GLU A 33 30.22 15.70 -7.68
C GLU A 33 28.74 15.40 -7.94
N ALA A 34 28.31 14.13 -7.79
CA ALA A 34 26.89 13.77 -7.93
C ALA A 34 26.02 14.43 -6.86
N ILE A 35 26.54 14.53 -5.63
CA ILE A 35 25.88 15.22 -4.50
C ILE A 35 25.78 16.72 -4.77
N ALA A 36 26.84 17.33 -5.31
CA ALA A 36 26.84 18.74 -5.69
C ALA A 36 25.80 19.01 -6.80
N ARG A 37 25.73 18.17 -7.85
CA ARG A 37 24.72 18.30 -8.91
C ARG A 37 23.28 18.20 -8.40
N LEU A 38 23.02 17.32 -7.42
CA LEU A 38 21.71 17.19 -6.78
C LEU A 38 21.28 18.45 -6.01
N ALA A 39 22.24 19.13 -5.37
CA ALA A 39 21.95 20.28 -4.52
C ALA A 39 21.95 21.60 -5.30
N LEU A 40 22.99 21.82 -6.12
CA LEU A 40 23.30 23.09 -6.78
C LEU A 40 22.85 23.15 -8.25
N GLY A 41 22.57 22.02 -8.88
CA GLY A 41 22.16 21.98 -10.29
C GLY A 41 20.76 22.53 -10.54
N GLU A 42 20.43 22.76 -11.81
CA GLU A 42 19.08 23.12 -12.23
C GLU A 42 18.11 21.92 -12.18
N SER A 43 16.80 22.16 -12.31
CA SER A 43 15.79 21.10 -12.16
C SER A 43 16.02 19.87 -13.06
N ASP A 44 16.41 20.08 -14.33
CA ASP A 44 16.66 18.96 -15.25
C ASP A 44 17.99 18.24 -14.92
N GLU A 45 19.04 18.97 -14.53
CA GLU A 45 20.32 18.38 -14.09
C GLU A 45 20.15 17.51 -12.84
N LYS A 46 19.29 17.94 -11.90
CA LYS A 46 18.93 17.14 -10.72
C LYS A 46 18.24 15.84 -11.13
N ILE A 47 17.31 15.89 -12.10
CA ILE A 47 16.61 14.69 -12.58
C ILE A 47 17.60 13.73 -13.27
N GLU A 48 18.51 14.23 -14.09
CA GLU A 48 19.57 13.40 -14.70
C GLU A 48 20.46 12.73 -13.63
N ALA A 49 20.85 13.47 -12.59
CA ALA A 49 21.62 12.92 -11.48
C ALA A 49 20.85 11.82 -10.74
N ILE A 50 19.56 12.02 -10.48
CA ILE A 50 18.67 11.01 -9.88
C ILE A 50 18.60 9.75 -10.76
N ASN A 51 18.42 9.91 -12.08
CA ASN A 51 18.32 8.80 -13.01
C ASN A 51 19.64 8.00 -13.07
N ALA A 52 20.79 8.69 -13.02
CA ALA A 52 22.09 8.03 -12.96
C ALA A 52 22.27 7.20 -11.68
N ILE A 53 21.81 7.70 -10.53
CA ILE A 53 21.84 6.97 -9.25
C ILE A 53 20.98 5.70 -9.33
N VAL A 54 19.77 5.81 -9.88
CA VAL A 54 18.88 4.65 -10.07
C VAL A 54 19.49 3.62 -11.02
N ALA A 55 20.09 4.06 -12.12
CA ALA A 55 20.74 3.18 -13.08
C ALA A 55 21.92 2.39 -12.45
N ALA A 56 22.69 3.05 -11.58
CA ALA A 56 23.75 2.43 -10.79
C ALA A 56 23.21 1.45 -9.73
N GLY A 57 21.98 1.66 -9.25
CA GLY A 57 21.34 0.82 -8.23
C GLY A 57 21.92 1.02 -6.83
N ASP A 58 22.46 2.22 -6.54
CA ASP A 58 23.03 2.53 -5.24
C ASP A 58 21.94 2.83 -4.20
N ALA A 59 21.54 1.81 -3.44
CA ALA A 59 20.59 1.97 -2.34
C ALA A 59 21.12 2.88 -1.21
N SER A 60 22.44 3.15 -1.15
CA SER A 60 23.01 4.07 -0.17
C SER A 60 22.63 5.53 -0.42
N ALA A 61 22.10 5.83 -1.61
CA ALA A 61 21.56 7.14 -1.98
C ALA A 61 20.21 7.46 -1.33
N ILE A 62 19.44 6.44 -0.91
CA ILE A 62 18.05 6.61 -0.47
C ILE A 62 17.91 7.69 0.63
N PRO A 63 18.72 7.71 1.71
CA PRO A 63 18.60 8.73 2.74
C PRO A 63 18.81 10.16 2.23
N LEU A 64 19.70 10.36 1.27
CA LEU A 64 19.95 11.66 0.65
C LEU A 64 18.77 12.10 -0.21
N LEU A 65 18.24 11.21 -1.03
CA LEU A 65 17.07 11.49 -1.88
C LEU A 65 15.82 11.79 -1.03
N GLN A 66 15.64 11.07 0.08
CA GLN A 66 14.57 11.36 1.04
C GLN A 66 14.76 12.71 1.72
N ALA A 67 15.97 13.04 2.18
CA ALA A 67 16.26 14.35 2.76
C ALA A 67 15.96 15.48 1.78
N LEU A 68 16.29 15.31 0.50
CA LEU A 68 15.94 16.26 -0.54
C LEU A 68 14.41 16.37 -0.73
N GLN A 69 13.72 15.23 -0.83
CA GLN A 69 12.25 15.19 -1.01
C GLN A 69 11.49 15.86 0.15
N GLU A 70 12.01 15.72 1.38
CA GLU A 70 11.45 16.25 2.63
C GLU A 70 11.88 17.71 2.91
N GLY A 71 12.72 18.31 2.07
CA GLY A 71 13.20 19.68 2.27
C GLY A 71 14.23 19.83 3.39
N ARG A 72 14.90 18.73 3.77
CA ARG A 72 15.98 18.69 4.79
C ARG A 72 17.37 18.91 4.20
N LEU A 73 17.49 18.99 2.87
CA LEU A 73 18.76 19.24 2.20
C LEU A 73 19.01 20.75 2.06
N GLN A 74 20.12 21.21 2.62
CA GLN A 74 20.56 22.61 2.58
C GLN A 74 21.99 22.70 2.03
N THR A 75 22.35 23.85 1.47
CA THR A 75 23.71 24.15 1.03
C THR A 75 24.37 25.19 1.93
N ALA A 76 25.68 25.08 2.13
CA ALA A 76 26.50 26.09 2.79
C ALA A 76 27.78 26.31 1.97
N GLY A 77 27.73 27.25 1.02
CA GLY A 77 28.73 27.37 -0.03
C GLY A 77 28.73 26.12 -0.92
N GLU A 78 29.87 25.44 -1.04
CA GLU A 78 30.00 24.20 -1.81
C GLU A 78 29.59 22.93 -1.04
N ARG A 79 29.29 23.05 0.27
CA ARG A 79 28.90 21.90 1.09
C ARG A 79 27.41 21.64 1.00
N VAL A 80 27.07 20.35 0.97
CA VAL A 80 25.69 19.87 1.00
C VAL A 80 25.42 19.20 2.35
N LEU A 81 24.39 19.67 3.03
CA LEU A 81 24.06 19.34 4.42
C LEU A 81 22.68 18.69 4.48
N ILE A 82 22.58 17.57 5.18
CA ILE A 82 21.31 16.99 5.59
C ILE A 82 21.03 17.49 7.00
N VAL A 83 20.04 18.34 7.16
CA VAL A 83 19.70 18.97 8.45
C VAL A 83 18.61 18.20 9.16
N ASP A 84 18.82 17.98 10.46
CA ASP A 84 17.86 17.35 11.37
C ASP A 84 17.84 18.13 12.68
N GLY A 85 16.87 19.05 12.79
CA GLY A 85 16.77 19.99 13.90
C GLY A 85 17.99 20.89 14.04
N GLU A 86 18.70 20.76 15.16
CA GLU A 86 19.90 21.55 15.50
C GLU A 86 21.22 20.91 15.03
N THR A 87 21.14 19.76 14.36
CA THR A 87 22.32 19.04 13.85
C THR A 87 22.28 18.90 12.34
N ALA A 88 23.45 18.82 11.71
CA ALA A 88 23.56 18.50 10.29
C ALA A 88 24.56 17.39 10.07
N ILE A 89 24.37 16.65 8.97
CA ILE A 89 25.35 15.69 8.46
C ILE A 89 25.81 16.18 7.10
N ASP A 90 27.12 16.19 6.88
CA ASP A 90 27.67 16.44 5.54
C ASP A 90 27.33 15.28 4.61
N ALA A 91 26.65 15.56 3.50
CA ALA A 91 26.12 14.53 2.61
C ALA A 91 27.21 13.68 1.95
N ALA A 92 28.42 14.23 1.75
CA ALA A 92 29.53 13.53 1.09
C ALA A 92 30.37 12.71 2.08
N SER A 93 30.73 13.29 3.21
CA SER A 93 31.59 12.66 4.22
C SER A 93 30.83 11.88 5.30
N ARG A 94 29.51 12.07 5.41
CA ARG A 94 28.63 11.52 6.45
C ARG A 94 29.07 11.90 7.88
N GLN A 95 29.84 12.98 8.03
CA GLN A 95 30.26 13.49 9.34
C GLN A 95 29.24 14.45 9.92
N ALA A 96 29.02 14.36 11.23
CA ALA A 96 28.17 15.29 11.96
C ALA A 96 28.83 16.68 12.02
N ILE A 97 28.06 17.72 11.74
CA ILE A 97 28.45 19.12 11.79
C ILE A 97 27.69 19.78 12.94
N SER A 98 28.46 20.31 13.89
CA SER A 98 27.99 21.16 14.97
C SER A 98 29.13 22.13 15.37
N PRO A 99 28.88 23.45 15.48
CA PRO A 99 27.60 24.13 15.26
C PRO A 99 27.22 24.23 13.77
N LEU A 100 25.92 24.46 13.50
CA LEU A 100 25.41 24.64 12.14
C LEU A 100 26.01 25.89 11.49
N PRO A 101 26.40 25.85 10.20
CA PRO A 101 26.81 27.04 9.47
C PRO A 101 25.70 28.10 9.40
N GLU A 102 26.05 29.38 9.47
CA GLU A 102 25.08 30.49 9.41
C GLU A 102 24.55 30.74 7.99
N ASN A 103 25.40 30.63 6.97
CA ASN A 103 25.04 30.84 5.56
C ASN A 103 24.44 29.58 4.94
N ARG A 104 23.21 29.22 5.31
CA ARG A 104 22.49 28.07 4.76
C ARG A 104 21.38 28.48 3.82
N GLU A 105 21.31 27.82 2.68
CA GLU A 105 20.24 28.00 1.69
C GLU A 105 19.49 26.68 1.48
N ASP A 106 18.17 26.77 1.34
CA ASP A 106 17.33 25.60 1.11
C ASP A 106 17.42 25.15 -0.35
N VAL A 107 17.53 23.83 -0.54
CA VAL A 107 17.48 23.26 -1.89
C VAL A 107 16.03 23.21 -2.37
N LEU A 108 15.69 24.04 -3.36
CA LEU A 108 14.33 24.11 -3.90
C LEU A 108 13.94 22.81 -4.63
N VAL A 109 12.76 22.29 -4.28
CA VAL A 109 12.15 21.10 -4.90
C VAL A 109 10.76 21.44 -5.42
N ASN A 110 10.62 21.47 -6.75
CA ASN A 110 9.33 21.64 -7.41
C ASN A 110 8.56 20.31 -7.51
N ASN A 111 7.30 20.36 -7.96
CA ASN A 111 6.43 19.19 -8.06
C ASN A 111 6.92 18.13 -9.06
N ARG A 112 7.68 18.52 -10.10
CA ARG A 112 8.25 17.58 -11.07
C ARG A 112 9.39 16.79 -10.42
N LEU A 113 10.32 17.49 -9.76
CA LEU A 113 11.43 16.88 -9.05
C LEU A 113 10.95 16.00 -7.89
N ARG A 114 9.92 16.42 -7.15
CA ARG A 114 9.33 15.60 -6.08
C ARG A 114 8.81 14.25 -6.58
N ARG A 115 8.15 14.22 -7.74
CA ARG A 115 7.69 12.97 -8.38
C ARG A 115 8.86 12.10 -8.83
N ALA A 116 9.86 12.69 -9.47
CA ALA A 116 11.07 11.98 -9.88
C ALA A 116 11.81 11.36 -8.68
N LEU A 117 11.93 12.09 -7.56
CA LEU A 117 12.51 11.59 -6.32
C LEU A 117 11.71 10.42 -5.74
N GLY A 118 10.38 10.53 -5.67
CA GLY A 118 9.51 9.47 -5.18
C GLY A 118 9.68 8.18 -5.99
N ALA A 119 9.60 8.29 -7.32
CA ALA A 119 9.78 7.16 -8.22
C ALA A 119 11.20 6.55 -8.13
N ALA A 120 12.24 7.38 -8.03
CA ALA A 120 13.61 6.92 -7.87
C ALA A 120 13.85 6.18 -6.55
N ILE A 121 13.35 6.71 -5.43
CA ILE A 121 13.44 6.06 -4.12
C ILE A 121 12.72 4.71 -4.16
N ALA A 122 11.53 4.65 -4.76
CA ALA A 122 10.80 3.41 -4.92
C ALA A 122 11.58 2.41 -5.79
N ALA A 123 12.12 2.83 -6.93
CA ALA A 123 12.95 1.98 -7.79
C ALA A 123 14.17 1.39 -7.06
N LEU A 124 14.87 2.18 -6.25
CA LEU A 124 16.00 1.70 -5.44
C LEU A 124 15.56 0.70 -4.36
N ARG A 125 14.39 0.90 -3.75
CA ARG A 125 13.83 0.02 -2.71
C ARG A 125 13.40 -1.35 -3.24
N LEU A 126 13.23 -1.52 -4.56
CA LEU A 126 12.97 -2.83 -5.16
C LEU A 126 14.10 -3.85 -4.91
N ALA A 127 15.32 -3.37 -4.62
CA ALA A 127 16.46 -4.23 -4.30
C ALA A 127 16.53 -4.64 -2.81
N SER A 128 15.59 -4.21 -1.97
CA SER A 128 15.55 -4.54 -0.54
C SER A 128 15.46 -6.05 -0.29
N ASN A 129 16.00 -6.51 0.83
CA ASN A 129 15.84 -7.90 1.28
C ASN A 129 14.48 -8.16 1.95
N ASP A 130 13.76 -7.09 2.31
CA ASP A 130 12.45 -7.16 2.94
C ASP A 130 11.33 -7.17 1.88
N ARG A 131 10.46 -8.18 1.96
CA ARG A 131 9.31 -8.34 1.05
C ARG A 131 8.37 -7.13 1.09
N ASP A 132 8.03 -6.63 2.26
CA ASP A 132 7.01 -5.59 2.41
C ASP A 132 7.53 -4.25 1.89
N VAL A 133 8.84 -4.00 2.07
CA VAL A 133 9.51 -2.84 1.45
C VAL A 133 9.48 -2.92 -0.07
N ARG A 134 9.73 -4.09 -0.65
CA ARG A 134 9.68 -4.29 -2.11
C ARG A 134 8.26 -4.17 -2.66
N LEU A 135 7.26 -4.70 -1.96
CA LEU A 135 5.86 -4.58 -2.36
C LEU A 135 5.40 -3.11 -2.31
N ALA A 136 5.69 -2.40 -1.22
CA ALA A 136 5.38 -0.97 -1.10
C ALA A 136 6.08 -0.15 -2.20
N ALA A 137 7.33 -0.47 -2.52
CA ALA A 137 8.06 0.14 -3.62
C ALA A 137 7.43 -0.13 -5.00
N ALA A 138 7.03 -1.37 -5.28
CA ALA A 138 6.34 -1.70 -6.52
C ALA A 138 5.00 -0.94 -6.64
N LEU A 139 4.22 -0.86 -5.55
CA LEU A 139 2.96 -0.10 -5.53
C LEU A 139 3.19 1.39 -5.76
N ALA A 140 4.22 1.99 -5.15
CA ALA A 140 4.57 3.39 -5.34
C ALA A 140 4.97 3.73 -6.79
N LEU A 141 5.52 2.77 -7.54
CA LEU A 141 5.88 2.94 -8.95
C LEU A 141 4.68 2.86 -9.91
N GLN A 142 3.51 2.38 -9.47
CA GLN A 142 2.35 2.27 -10.34
C GLN A 142 1.88 3.65 -10.82
N GLY A 143 1.96 3.88 -12.14
CA GLY A 143 1.54 5.15 -12.75
C GLY A 143 2.56 6.29 -12.62
N GLU A 144 3.62 6.11 -11.83
CA GLU A 144 4.72 7.08 -11.72
C GLU A 144 5.96 6.68 -12.53
N ALA A 145 6.09 5.40 -12.90
CA ALA A 145 7.27 4.90 -13.61
C ALA A 145 7.37 5.39 -15.06
N ASP A 146 8.51 5.97 -15.42
CA ASP A 146 8.86 6.40 -16.76
C ASP A 146 9.92 5.49 -17.41
N GLU A 147 10.25 5.77 -18.68
CA GLU A 147 11.20 4.97 -19.46
C GLU A 147 12.60 4.90 -18.84
N SER A 148 13.01 5.93 -18.09
CA SER A 148 14.32 5.97 -17.42
C SER A 148 14.46 4.92 -16.32
N LEU A 149 13.34 4.46 -15.76
CA LEU A 149 13.30 3.45 -14.71
C LEU A 149 13.19 2.01 -15.24
N LEU A 150 12.93 1.80 -16.55
CA LEU A 150 12.81 0.46 -17.14
C LEU A 150 14.03 -0.44 -16.88
N PRO A 151 15.29 0.03 -16.95
CA PRO A 151 16.44 -0.80 -16.61
C PRO A 151 16.43 -1.28 -15.15
N ALA A 152 16.03 -0.42 -14.21
CA ALA A 152 15.93 -0.78 -12.80
C ALA A 152 14.78 -1.75 -12.53
N ILE A 153 13.61 -1.50 -13.11
CA ILE A 153 12.44 -2.38 -13.03
C ILE A 153 12.76 -3.75 -13.64
N GLY A 154 13.43 -3.79 -14.78
CA GLY A 154 13.84 -5.04 -15.45
C GLY A 154 14.84 -5.85 -14.62
N LYS A 155 15.84 -5.19 -14.01
CA LYS A 155 16.77 -5.83 -13.07
C LYS A 155 16.03 -6.41 -11.85
N ALA A 156 15.10 -5.65 -11.27
CA ALA A 156 14.30 -6.11 -10.13
C ALA A 156 13.41 -7.30 -10.51
N PHE A 157 12.71 -7.23 -11.64
CA PHE A 157 11.84 -8.30 -12.14
C PHE A 157 12.60 -9.62 -12.37
N ALA A 158 13.82 -9.55 -12.92
CA ALA A 158 14.65 -10.71 -13.16
C ALA A 158 15.09 -11.41 -11.85
N LYS A 159 15.35 -10.63 -10.79
CA LYS A 159 15.77 -11.14 -9.48
C LYS A 159 14.58 -11.56 -8.59
N GLU A 160 13.38 -11.05 -8.87
CA GLU A 160 12.21 -11.27 -8.03
C GLU A 160 11.73 -12.73 -8.01
N THR A 161 11.47 -13.22 -6.81
CA THR A 161 10.99 -14.57 -6.50
C THR A 161 9.55 -14.57 -6.02
N ASP A 162 9.08 -13.50 -5.38
CA ASP A 162 7.70 -13.38 -4.92
C ASP A 162 6.76 -13.19 -6.13
N PRO A 163 5.75 -14.07 -6.31
CA PRO A 163 4.90 -14.04 -7.50
C PRO A 163 4.03 -12.79 -7.58
N GLU A 164 3.62 -12.22 -6.44
CA GLU A 164 2.80 -11.00 -6.40
C GLU A 164 3.62 -9.81 -6.89
N ILE A 165 4.79 -9.60 -6.29
CA ILE A 165 5.69 -8.49 -6.65
C ILE A 165 6.15 -8.65 -8.11
N LYS A 166 6.48 -9.87 -8.53
CA LYS A 166 6.90 -10.15 -9.90
C LYS A 166 5.83 -9.77 -10.93
N ASN A 167 4.57 -10.10 -10.64
CA ASN A 167 3.45 -9.71 -11.50
C ASN A 167 3.27 -8.18 -11.51
N GLN A 168 3.40 -7.52 -10.37
CA GLN A 168 3.33 -6.05 -10.31
C GLN A 168 4.42 -5.39 -11.15
N LEU A 169 5.67 -5.84 -11.04
CA LEU A 169 6.79 -5.31 -11.83
C LEU A 169 6.57 -5.52 -13.34
N ALA A 170 6.02 -6.66 -13.74
CA ALA A 170 5.66 -6.92 -15.14
C ALA A 170 4.60 -5.92 -15.65
N LEU A 171 3.57 -5.65 -14.85
CA LEU A 171 2.51 -4.71 -15.22
C LEU A 171 3.01 -3.26 -15.26
N ILE A 172 3.88 -2.85 -14.33
CA ILE A 172 4.50 -1.52 -14.31
C ILE A 172 5.37 -1.34 -15.55
N GLY A 173 6.27 -2.30 -15.83
CA GLY A 173 7.11 -2.28 -17.02
C GLY A 173 6.29 -2.21 -18.32
N ALA A 174 5.21 -3.01 -18.41
CA ALA A 174 4.30 -2.97 -19.54
C ALA A 174 3.58 -1.62 -19.68
N ALA A 175 3.08 -1.05 -18.58
CA ALA A 175 2.44 0.26 -18.60
C ALA A 175 3.39 1.36 -19.11
N THR A 176 4.65 1.35 -18.65
CA THR A 176 5.68 2.28 -19.11
C THR A 176 6.01 2.08 -20.60
N GLN A 177 6.11 0.83 -21.05
CA GLN A 177 6.40 0.48 -22.44
C GLN A 177 5.29 0.84 -23.43
N LEU A 178 4.06 1.15 -22.97
CA LEU A 178 3.00 1.65 -23.84
C LEU A 178 3.36 2.97 -24.53
N GLN A 179 4.27 3.76 -23.96
CA GLN A 179 4.72 5.03 -24.56
C GLN A 179 5.88 4.86 -25.55
N SER A 180 6.36 3.64 -25.78
CA SER A 180 7.49 3.38 -26.68
C SER A 180 7.15 3.73 -28.13
N ASP A 181 8.10 4.28 -28.88
CA ASP A 181 7.96 4.53 -30.32
C ASP A 181 7.86 3.23 -31.13
N ASP A 182 8.40 2.12 -30.62
CA ASP A 182 8.37 0.82 -31.28
C ASP A 182 7.02 0.10 -31.13
N ALA A 183 6.37 -0.19 -32.26
CA ALA A 183 5.09 -0.87 -32.30
C ALA A 183 5.15 -2.31 -31.74
N ALA A 184 6.27 -3.02 -31.93
CA ALA A 184 6.40 -4.37 -31.39
C ALA A 184 6.45 -4.36 -29.85
N THR A 185 7.18 -3.41 -29.27
CA THR A 185 7.25 -3.17 -27.82
C THR A 185 5.87 -2.79 -27.25
N ARG A 186 5.14 -1.86 -27.89
CA ARG A 186 3.77 -1.51 -27.45
C ARG A 186 2.83 -2.71 -27.51
N LEU A 187 2.89 -3.52 -28.57
CA LEU A 187 2.05 -4.71 -28.70
C LEU A 187 2.34 -5.74 -27.58
N ALA A 188 3.61 -5.96 -27.24
CA ALA A 188 4.01 -6.84 -26.14
C ALA A 188 3.52 -6.30 -24.78
N ALA A 189 3.60 -5.00 -24.56
CA ALA A 189 3.07 -4.33 -23.38
C ALA A 189 1.55 -4.52 -23.22
N VAL A 190 0.78 -4.33 -24.29
CA VAL A 190 -0.68 -4.55 -24.26
C VAL A 190 -1.04 -6.01 -23.92
N LYS A 191 -0.26 -6.98 -24.42
CA LYS A 191 -0.42 -8.40 -24.06
C LYS A 191 -0.09 -8.69 -22.60
N ALA A 192 0.97 -8.08 -22.07
CA ALA A 192 1.35 -8.21 -20.67
C ALA A 192 0.28 -7.61 -19.74
N LEU A 193 -0.27 -6.44 -20.09
CA LEU A 193 -1.37 -5.81 -19.37
C LEU A 193 -2.65 -6.66 -19.35
N ALA A 194 -2.84 -7.57 -20.31
CA ALA A 194 -3.96 -8.50 -20.31
C ALA A 194 -3.99 -9.43 -19.08
N GLN A 195 -2.88 -9.56 -18.34
CA GLN A 195 -2.82 -10.34 -17.09
C GLN A 195 -3.22 -9.53 -15.85
N GLY A 196 -3.40 -8.22 -16.00
CA GLY A 196 -3.84 -7.35 -14.91
C GLY A 196 -5.31 -7.59 -14.51
N ASN A 197 -5.64 -7.14 -13.31
CA ASN A 197 -6.98 -7.23 -12.71
C ASN A 197 -7.35 -5.93 -11.97
N SER A 198 -6.71 -4.81 -12.31
CA SER A 198 -6.91 -3.52 -11.64
C SER A 198 -7.65 -2.53 -12.51
N GLN A 199 -8.31 -1.55 -11.88
CA GLN A 199 -8.96 -0.45 -12.58
C GLN A 199 -7.95 0.42 -13.34
N ASN A 200 -6.70 0.49 -12.87
CA ASN A 200 -5.62 1.20 -13.58
C ASN A 200 -5.28 0.52 -14.91
N THR A 201 -5.11 -0.81 -14.92
CA THR A 201 -4.88 -1.58 -16.16
C THR A 201 -6.01 -1.36 -17.16
N ARG A 202 -7.27 -1.36 -16.68
CA ARG A 202 -8.45 -1.05 -17.50
C ARG A 202 -8.36 0.36 -18.11
N ALA A 203 -8.02 1.37 -17.30
CA ALA A 203 -7.90 2.76 -17.76
C ALA A 203 -6.81 2.92 -18.84
N LEU A 204 -5.65 2.27 -18.67
CA LEU A 204 -4.57 2.29 -19.66
C LEU A 204 -5.01 1.69 -21.00
N LEU A 205 -5.67 0.53 -20.98
CA LEU A 205 -6.16 -0.13 -22.19
C LEU A 205 -7.26 0.69 -22.89
N LEU A 206 -8.15 1.32 -22.12
CA LEU A 206 -9.14 2.24 -22.66
C LEU A 206 -8.49 3.47 -23.33
N GLY A 207 -7.42 4.00 -22.75
CA GLY A 207 -6.69 5.14 -23.32
C GLY A 207 -6.11 4.86 -24.72
N LEU A 208 -5.74 3.62 -25.01
CA LEU A 208 -5.29 3.22 -26.36
C LEU A 208 -6.43 3.19 -27.40
N LEU A 209 -7.65 2.98 -26.93
CA LEU A 209 -8.86 2.93 -27.74
C LEU A 209 -9.56 4.29 -27.85
N GLU A 210 -9.07 5.29 -27.11
CA GLU A 210 -9.58 6.65 -27.15
C GLU A 210 -9.37 7.28 -28.52
N LYS A 211 -10.31 8.13 -28.94
CA LYS A 211 -10.21 8.95 -30.14
C LYS A 211 -9.94 10.40 -29.78
N LYS A 212 -8.99 11.02 -30.49
CA LYS A 212 -8.77 12.47 -30.49
C LYS A 212 -9.27 13.02 -31.82
N GLY A 213 -10.50 13.53 -31.82
CA GLY A 213 -11.22 13.88 -33.05
C GLY A 213 -11.62 12.60 -33.82
N ASP A 214 -11.26 12.52 -35.09
CA ASP A 214 -11.55 11.37 -35.94
C ASP A 214 -10.47 10.27 -35.89
N ALA A 215 -9.31 10.57 -35.31
CA ALA A 215 -8.18 9.64 -35.22
C ALA A 215 -8.10 8.97 -33.84
N TYR A 216 -7.70 7.69 -33.82
CA TYR A 216 -7.38 6.99 -32.58
C TYR A 216 -6.04 7.47 -32.00
N VAL A 217 -5.92 7.43 -30.67
CA VAL A 217 -4.65 7.69 -29.97
C VAL A 217 -3.59 6.68 -30.41
N GLU A 218 -3.90 5.39 -30.38
CA GLU A 218 -3.06 4.37 -31.01
C GLU A 218 -3.35 4.27 -32.51
N ARG A 219 -2.30 4.43 -33.31
CA ARG A 219 -2.40 4.48 -34.78
C ARG A 219 -2.55 3.07 -35.35
N ASP A 220 -1.90 2.08 -34.74
CA ASP A 220 -1.86 0.72 -35.25
C ASP A 220 -3.20 -0.02 -34.99
N PRO A 221 -3.91 -0.49 -36.04
CA PRO A 221 -5.13 -1.27 -35.87
C PRO A 221 -4.92 -2.61 -35.17
N ALA A 222 -3.76 -3.26 -35.32
CA ALA A 222 -3.47 -4.53 -34.67
C ALA A 222 -3.28 -4.36 -33.15
N ILE A 223 -2.61 -3.29 -32.72
CA ILE A 223 -2.47 -2.95 -31.29
C ILE A 223 -3.85 -2.63 -30.70
N ARG A 224 -4.70 -1.88 -31.41
CA ARG A 224 -6.08 -1.61 -30.97
C ARG A 224 -6.92 -2.87 -30.83
N ALA A 225 -6.82 -3.80 -31.78
CA ALA A 225 -7.51 -5.09 -31.69
C ALA A 225 -7.02 -5.93 -30.49
N GLU A 226 -5.72 -5.91 -30.20
CA GLU A 226 -5.19 -6.54 -28.99
C GLU A 226 -5.67 -5.84 -27.72
N ALA A 227 -5.64 -4.50 -27.68
CA ALA A 227 -6.08 -3.72 -26.53
C ALA A 227 -7.54 -3.99 -26.18
N GLN A 228 -8.42 -4.10 -27.18
CA GLN A 228 -9.81 -4.48 -26.96
C GLN A 228 -9.96 -5.90 -26.38
N ARG A 229 -9.18 -6.87 -26.86
CA ARG A 229 -9.18 -8.24 -26.31
C ARG A 229 -8.67 -8.27 -24.88
N SER A 230 -7.56 -7.60 -24.61
CA SER A 230 -7.00 -7.45 -23.27
C SER A 230 -8.00 -6.77 -22.33
N LEU A 231 -8.68 -5.71 -22.78
CA LEU A 231 -9.66 -4.99 -22.00
C LEU A 231 -10.82 -5.90 -21.58
N ASN A 232 -11.39 -6.65 -22.52
CA ASN A 232 -12.48 -7.59 -22.22
C ASN A 232 -12.06 -8.66 -21.20
N ALA A 233 -10.81 -9.15 -21.29
CA ALA A 233 -10.27 -10.12 -20.34
C ALA A 233 -10.07 -9.52 -18.94
N VAL A 234 -9.56 -8.30 -18.84
CA VAL A 234 -9.38 -7.57 -17.58
C VAL A 234 -10.74 -7.27 -16.93
N GLU A 235 -11.69 -6.75 -17.70
CA GLU A 235 -13.05 -6.45 -17.21
C GLU A 235 -13.77 -7.70 -16.71
N SER A 236 -13.61 -8.83 -17.41
CA SER A 236 -14.19 -10.10 -16.98
C SER A 236 -13.62 -10.58 -15.64
N ARG A 237 -12.32 -10.41 -15.40
CA ARG A 237 -11.69 -10.76 -14.12
C ARG A 237 -12.15 -9.86 -12.98
N ILE A 238 -12.20 -8.55 -13.21
CA ILE A 238 -12.70 -7.56 -12.23
C ILE A 238 -14.15 -7.90 -11.86
N ALA A 239 -15.02 -8.06 -12.86
CA ALA A 239 -16.45 -8.35 -12.65
C ALA A 239 -16.68 -9.69 -11.94
N ASN A 240 -15.86 -10.71 -12.21
CA ASN A 240 -15.96 -11.99 -11.50
C ASN A 240 -15.60 -11.85 -10.02
N GLY A 241 -14.56 -11.07 -9.68
CA GLY A 241 -14.21 -10.76 -8.30
C GLY A 241 -15.34 -10.05 -7.56
N GLU A 242 -15.93 -9.03 -8.20
CA GLU A 242 -17.07 -8.28 -7.65
C GLU A 242 -18.31 -9.16 -7.43
N ARG A 243 -18.63 -10.05 -8.37
CA ARG A 243 -19.76 -11.00 -8.23
C ARG A 243 -19.57 -11.92 -7.03
N ILE A 244 -18.36 -12.46 -6.83
CA ILE A 244 -18.07 -13.32 -5.68
C ILE A 244 -18.23 -12.54 -4.37
N ALA A 245 -17.68 -11.32 -4.32
CA ALA A 245 -17.82 -10.45 -3.15
C ALA A 245 -19.30 -10.14 -2.84
N GLN A 246 -20.09 -9.81 -3.86
CA GLN A 246 -21.52 -9.55 -3.72
C GLN A 246 -22.31 -10.77 -3.23
N ILE A 247 -22.00 -11.97 -3.74
CA ILE A 247 -22.61 -13.21 -3.26
C ILE A 247 -22.28 -13.43 -1.78
N PHE A 248 -21.02 -13.26 -1.40
CA PHE A 248 -20.60 -13.39 0.01
C PHE A 248 -21.30 -12.37 0.91
N SER A 249 -21.35 -11.09 0.50
CA SER A 249 -22.08 -10.04 1.22
C SER A 249 -23.58 -10.35 1.30
N GLY A 250 -24.18 -10.87 0.22
CA GLY A 250 -25.58 -11.26 0.18
C GLY A 250 -25.89 -12.44 1.12
N ILE A 251 -25.03 -13.45 1.16
CA ILE A 251 -25.14 -14.57 2.11
C ILE A 251 -24.96 -14.08 3.54
N SER A 252 -23.97 -13.23 3.80
CA SER A 252 -23.71 -12.66 5.13
C SER A 252 -24.92 -11.86 5.64
N LEU A 253 -25.41 -10.90 4.85
CA LEU A 253 -26.57 -10.09 5.21
C LEU A 253 -27.85 -10.94 5.31
N GLY A 254 -28.04 -11.86 4.37
CA GLY A 254 -29.17 -12.79 4.38
C GLY A 254 -29.19 -13.68 5.61
N SER A 255 -28.03 -14.11 6.10
CA SER A 255 -27.91 -14.94 7.31
C SER A 255 -28.29 -14.16 8.57
N ILE A 256 -27.90 -12.88 8.65
CA ILE A 256 -28.32 -11.98 9.74
C ILE A 256 -29.83 -11.80 9.72
N LEU A 257 -30.41 -11.51 8.55
CA LEU A 257 -31.86 -11.36 8.40
C LEU A 257 -32.62 -12.65 8.71
N LEU A 258 -32.08 -13.81 8.30
CA LEU A 258 -32.65 -15.12 8.61
C LEU A 258 -32.64 -15.41 10.11
N LEU A 259 -31.53 -15.12 10.81
CA LEU A 259 -31.44 -15.28 12.26
C LEU A 259 -32.43 -14.36 12.99
N ALA A 260 -32.55 -13.12 12.55
CA ALA A 260 -33.54 -12.18 13.10
C ALA A 260 -34.98 -12.66 12.86
N ALA A 261 -35.30 -13.10 11.64
CA ALA A 261 -36.61 -13.62 11.29
C ALA A 261 -36.95 -14.90 12.05
N LEU A 262 -35.98 -15.79 12.26
CA LEU A 262 -36.15 -17.01 13.06
C LEU A 262 -36.43 -16.68 14.53
N GLY A 263 -35.68 -15.71 15.10
CA GLY A 263 -35.95 -15.20 16.45
C GLY A 263 -37.37 -14.65 16.57
N LEU A 264 -37.80 -13.86 15.58
CA LEU A 264 -39.16 -13.34 15.50
C LEU A 264 -40.21 -14.46 15.40
N ALA A 265 -40.02 -15.43 14.51
CA ALA A 265 -40.93 -16.56 14.33
C ALA A 265 -41.10 -17.38 15.62
N ILE A 266 -40.02 -17.62 16.37
CA ILE A 266 -40.08 -18.31 17.66
C ILE A 266 -40.88 -17.49 18.67
N THR A 267 -40.65 -16.17 18.76
CA THR A 267 -41.40 -15.33 19.71
C THR A 267 -42.90 -15.24 19.38
N TYR A 268 -43.28 -15.13 18.10
CA TYR A 268 -44.68 -15.13 17.70
C TYR A 268 -45.34 -16.51 17.87
N GLY A 269 -44.63 -17.59 17.55
CA GLY A 269 -45.16 -18.95 17.64
C GLY A 269 -45.52 -19.38 19.06
N LEU A 270 -44.89 -18.79 20.08
CA LEU A 270 -45.12 -19.14 21.49
C LEU A 270 -46.18 -18.28 22.19
N MET A 271 -46.41 -17.02 21.76
CA MET A 271 -47.27 -16.09 22.50
C MET A 271 -48.72 -16.01 22.00
N GLY A 272 -49.02 -16.45 20.77
CA GLY A 272 -50.40 -16.50 20.24
C GLY A 272 -51.11 -15.14 20.09
N VAL A 273 -50.40 -14.02 20.27
CA VAL A 273 -50.90 -12.64 20.13
C VAL A 273 -50.00 -11.88 19.16
N ILE A 274 -50.60 -11.07 18.28
CA ILE A 274 -49.88 -10.22 17.32
C ILE A 274 -49.40 -8.95 18.05
N ASN A 275 -48.17 -8.94 18.55
CA ASN A 275 -47.58 -7.75 19.20
C ASN A 275 -46.85 -6.88 18.17
N MET A 276 -47.17 -5.58 18.11
CA MET A 276 -46.54 -4.60 17.21
C MET A 276 -45.20 -4.03 17.72
N ALA A 277 -44.79 -4.30 18.97
CA ALA A 277 -43.56 -3.75 19.58
C ALA A 277 -42.27 -4.56 19.25
N HIS A 278 -42.32 -5.50 18.30
CA HIS A 278 -41.20 -6.44 18.09
C HIS A 278 -39.89 -5.75 17.67
N GLY A 279 -39.98 -4.70 16.84
CA GLY A 279 -38.82 -3.91 16.44
C GLY A 279 -38.15 -3.19 17.62
N GLU A 280 -38.92 -2.78 18.62
CA GLU A 280 -38.42 -2.02 19.78
C GLU A 280 -37.54 -2.90 20.69
N MET A 281 -37.90 -4.18 20.85
CA MET A 281 -37.10 -5.13 21.62
C MET A 281 -35.76 -5.47 20.94
N ILE A 282 -35.77 -5.59 19.60
CA ILE A 282 -34.55 -5.73 18.81
C ILE A 282 -33.66 -4.49 18.99
N MET A 283 -34.24 -3.28 18.94
CA MET A 283 -33.51 -2.03 19.14
C MET A 283 -32.87 -1.94 20.53
N ILE A 284 -33.56 -2.40 21.59
CA ILE A 284 -32.99 -2.43 22.94
C ILE A 284 -31.73 -3.31 22.99
N GLY A 285 -31.77 -4.51 22.38
CA GLY A 285 -30.60 -5.37 22.29
C GLY A 285 -29.46 -4.75 21.48
N ALA A 286 -29.77 -4.05 20.38
CA ALA A 286 -28.78 -3.34 19.57
C ALA A 286 -28.12 -2.18 20.33
N TYR A 287 -28.90 -1.37 21.05
CA TYR A 287 -28.38 -0.28 21.88
C TYR A 287 -27.56 -0.79 23.06
N ALA A 288 -27.97 -1.90 23.70
CA ALA A 288 -27.18 -2.53 24.75
C ALA A 288 -25.82 -3.02 24.23
N THR A 289 -25.80 -3.63 23.04
CA THR A 289 -24.56 -4.05 22.36
C THR A 289 -23.66 -2.86 22.05
N TRP A 290 -24.23 -1.78 21.50
CA TRP A 290 -23.51 -0.54 21.21
C TRP A 290 -22.93 0.12 22.46
N LEU A 291 -23.68 0.11 23.57
CA LEU A 291 -23.21 0.65 24.86
C LEU A 291 -21.99 -0.13 25.38
N VAL A 292 -22.04 -1.47 25.33
CA VAL A 292 -20.92 -2.32 25.73
C VAL A 292 -19.72 -2.11 24.82
N GLN A 293 -19.92 -1.98 23.51
CA GLN A 293 -18.84 -1.70 22.57
C GLN A 293 -18.12 -0.38 22.89
N ASN A 294 -18.86 0.69 23.18
CA ASN A 294 -18.25 1.97 23.55
C ASN A 294 -17.54 1.90 24.90
N ALA A 295 -18.12 1.21 25.88
CA ALA A 295 -17.47 1.01 27.18
C ALA A 295 -16.12 0.30 27.02
N PHE A 296 -16.03 -0.71 26.15
CA PHE A 296 -14.76 -1.37 25.85
C PHE A 296 -13.78 -0.45 25.12
N ARG A 297 -14.25 0.37 24.19
CA ARG A 297 -13.42 1.37 23.50
C ARG A 297 -12.82 2.39 24.47
N ASP A 298 -13.61 2.89 25.41
CA ASP A 298 -13.21 4.02 26.26
C ASP A 298 -12.42 3.56 27.49
N TYR A 299 -12.78 2.40 28.07
CA TYR A 299 -12.23 1.94 29.35
C TYR A 299 -11.35 0.68 29.23
N ALA A 300 -11.41 -0.07 28.12
CA ALA A 300 -10.74 -1.36 27.98
C ALA A 300 -10.12 -1.56 26.58
N VAL A 301 -9.38 -0.55 26.08
CA VAL A 301 -8.74 -0.55 24.75
C VAL A 301 -7.94 -1.84 24.47
N GLY A 302 -7.23 -2.36 25.48
CA GLY A 302 -6.43 -3.59 25.37
C GLY A 302 -7.24 -4.90 25.26
N TYR A 303 -8.54 -4.86 25.53
CA TYR A 303 -9.46 -6.01 25.46
C TYR A 303 -10.61 -5.77 24.49
N PHE A 304 -10.49 -4.80 23.58
CA PHE A 304 -11.58 -4.39 22.69
C PHE A 304 -12.21 -5.58 21.95
N ASP A 305 -11.41 -6.53 21.45
CA ASP A 305 -11.90 -7.70 20.69
C ASP A 305 -12.84 -8.62 21.49
N TRP A 306 -12.87 -8.51 22.82
CA TRP A 306 -13.70 -9.33 23.71
C TRP A 306 -15.09 -8.74 23.96
N TYR A 307 -15.38 -7.52 23.47
CA TYR A 307 -16.65 -6.83 23.77
C TYR A 307 -17.88 -7.67 23.39
N LEU A 308 -17.81 -8.46 22.31
CA LEU A 308 -18.93 -9.26 21.81
C LEU A 308 -19.39 -10.32 22.82
N LEU A 309 -18.44 -10.95 23.53
CA LEU A 309 -18.74 -11.96 24.56
C LEU A 309 -19.51 -11.35 25.74
N CYS A 310 -19.24 -10.10 26.08
CA CYS A 310 -19.96 -9.37 27.13
C CYS A 310 -21.27 -8.77 26.63
N ALA A 311 -21.30 -8.30 25.38
CA ALA A 311 -22.46 -7.64 24.78
C ALA A 311 -23.65 -8.59 24.66
N VAL A 312 -23.44 -9.85 24.30
CA VAL A 312 -24.52 -10.84 24.15
C VAL A 312 -25.30 -11.03 25.46
N PRO A 313 -24.70 -11.41 26.60
CA PRO A 313 -25.42 -11.51 27.87
C PRO A 313 -26.10 -10.21 28.30
N VAL A 314 -25.45 -9.06 28.09
CA VAL A 314 -26.01 -7.75 28.47
C VAL A 314 -27.23 -7.40 27.62
N ALA A 315 -27.19 -7.67 26.31
CA ALA A 315 -28.33 -7.46 25.42
C ALA A 315 -29.53 -8.33 25.80
N PHE A 316 -29.30 -9.61 26.13
CA PHE A 316 -30.35 -10.50 26.64
C PHE A 316 -30.92 -10.01 27.97
N ALA A 317 -30.06 -9.60 28.90
CA ALA A 317 -30.50 -9.08 30.20
C ALA A 317 -31.31 -7.78 30.05
N ALA A 318 -30.85 -6.85 29.22
CA ALA A 318 -31.55 -5.60 28.95
C ALA A 318 -32.93 -5.85 28.32
N ALA A 319 -33.00 -6.70 27.29
CA ALA A 319 -34.26 -7.08 26.66
C ALA A 319 -35.21 -7.78 27.64
N ALA A 320 -34.70 -8.70 28.47
CA ALA A 320 -35.50 -9.40 29.48
C ALA A 320 -36.05 -8.46 30.56
N LEU A 321 -35.24 -7.50 31.02
CA LEU A 321 -35.67 -6.49 31.99
C LEU A 321 -36.76 -5.60 31.42
N VAL A 322 -36.59 -5.09 30.20
CA VAL A 322 -37.63 -4.27 29.56
C VAL A 322 -38.89 -5.10 29.29
N GLY A 323 -38.76 -6.33 28.81
CA GLY A 323 -39.88 -7.24 28.60
C GLY A 323 -40.66 -7.48 29.90
N MET A 324 -39.98 -7.72 31.02
CA MET A 324 -40.61 -7.88 32.33
C MET A 324 -41.35 -6.61 32.79
N LEU A 325 -40.77 -5.44 32.55
CA LEU A 325 -41.41 -4.17 32.86
C LEU A 325 -42.69 -3.98 32.06
N VAL A 326 -42.65 -4.26 30.75
CA VAL A 326 -43.82 -4.17 29.86
C VAL A 326 -44.90 -5.18 30.25
N GLU A 327 -44.52 -6.42 30.56
CA GLU A 327 -45.44 -7.46 31.02
C GLU A 327 -46.18 -7.01 32.28
N ARG A 328 -45.46 -6.51 33.28
CA ARG A 328 -46.02 -6.14 34.58
C ARG A 328 -46.87 -4.87 34.54
N SER A 329 -46.52 -3.92 33.66
CA SER A 329 -47.15 -2.59 33.58
C SER A 329 -48.29 -2.51 32.57
N VAL A 330 -48.22 -3.23 31.45
CA VAL A 330 -49.19 -3.14 30.35
C VAL A 330 -49.89 -4.48 30.15
N ILE A 331 -49.16 -5.52 29.73
CA ILE A 331 -49.77 -6.76 29.20
C ILE A 331 -50.63 -7.46 30.24
N ARG A 332 -50.18 -7.54 31.50
CA ARG A 332 -50.94 -8.17 32.59
C ARG A 332 -52.32 -7.56 32.82
N TRP A 333 -52.50 -6.28 32.51
CA TRP A 333 -53.80 -5.59 32.66
C TRP A 333 -54.74 -5.82 31.47
N LEU A 334 -54.22 -6.23 30.32
CA LEU A 334 -54.99 -6.52 29.11
C LEU A 334 -55.39 -7.99 28.97
N TYR A 335 -54.91 -8.88 29.85
CA TYR A 335 -55.34 -10.29 29.83
C TYR A 335 -56.87 -10.40 29.99
N GLY A 336 -57.51 -11.10 29.04
CA GLY A 336 -58.96 -11.32 29.03
C GLY A 336 -59.78 -10.31 28.22
N ARG A 337 -59.16 -9.30 27.59
CA ARG A 337 -59.85 -8.31 26.72
C ARG A 337 -59.29 -8.28 25.29
N PRO A 338 -59.46 -9.36 24.50
CA PRO A 338 -58.78 -9.54 23.20
C PRO A 338 -59.22 -8.56 22.09
N LEU A 339 -60.28 -7.76 22.30
CA LEU A 339 -60.71 -6.73 21.33
C LEU A 339 -60.00 -5.37 21.56
N GLU A 340 -59.34 -5.17 22.69
CA GLU A 340 -58.61 -3.92 23.05
C GLU A 340 -57.10 -4.03 22.77
N THR A 341 -56.62 -5.18 22.25
CA THR A 341 -55.21 -5.53 22.07
C THR A 341 -54.67 -5.33 20.63
N LEU A 342 -55.47 -4.76 19.72
CA LEU A 342 -55.06 -4.42 18.35
C LEU A 342 -54.36 -3.05 18.28
#